data_AF-A0A923SMV3-F1
#
_entry.id   AF-A0A923SMV3-F1
#
_cell.length_a   1.000
_cell.length_b   1.000
_cell.length_c   1.000
_cell.angle_alpha   90.00
_cell.angle_beta   90.00
_cell.angle_gamma   90.00
#
_symmetry.space_group_name_H-M   'P 1'
#
loop_
_entity.id
_entity.type
_entity.pdbx_description
1 polymer ?
#
loop_
_entity_poly.entity_id
_entity_poly.type
_entity_poly.pdbx_seq_one_letter_code
_entity_poly.pdbx_strand_id
1 'polypeptide(L)' 'MMDNDAWKTDDMVRGSKSEKQVFEEFREFYGDAILVGHNVTFDMGFMQEGYARHGLGPISNPVIDTLILARFL' A
#
# COMPACT_ATOMS: atom_id res chain seq x y z
N MET A 1 17.89 22.33 7.03
CA MET A 1 18.06 21.12 7.88
C MET A 1 17.75 19.94 6.97
N MET A 2 18.53 18.87 7.10
CA MET A 2 18.73 17.83 6.09
C MET A 2 17.46 17.15 5.59
N ASP A 3 17.21 17.25 4.28
CA ASP A 3 16.33 16.33 3.54
C ASP A 3 17.16 15.08 3.22
N ASN A 4 17.13 14.10 4.12
CA ASN A 4 17.74 12.80 3.88
C ASN A 4 16.63 11.78 3.65
N ASP A 5 16.59 11.27 2.43
CA ASP A 5 15.85 10.12 1.89
C ASP A 5 14.50 10.39 1.18
N ALA A 6 14.49 10.06 -0.13
CA ALA A 6 13.36 9.78 -1.02
C ALA A 6 12.58 10.95 -1.68
N TRP A 7 13.23 11.66 -2.62
CA TRP A 7 12.76 12.36 -3.86
C TRP A 7 11.35 13.00 -3.99
N LYS A 8 10.50 13.04 -2.97
CA LYS A 8 9.18 13.69 -2.96
C LYS A 8 9.23 14.86 -1.99
N THR A 9 8.86 16.05 -2.47
CA THR A 9 8.65 17.23 -1.61
C THR A 9 7.17 17.35 -1.27
N ASP A 10 6.84 18.05 -0.17
CA ASP A 10 5.44 18.34 0.19
C ASP A 10 4.68 19.06 -0.94
N ASP A 11 5.39 19.87 -1.73
CA ASP A 11 4.82 20.56 -2.89
C ASP A 11 4.40 19.59 -4.00
N MET A 12 5.09 18.47 -4.17
CA MET A 12 4.75 17.47 -5.20
C MET A 12 3.47 16.70 -4.90
N VAL A 13 3.04 16.66 -3.64
CA VAL A 13 1.80 15.97 -3.22
C VAL A 13 0.66 16.95 -2.92
N ARG A 14 0.92 18.26 -2.96
CA ARG A 14 -0.07 19.31 -2.74
C ARG A 14 -1.20 19.21 -3.77
N GLY A 15 -2.44 19.11 -3.30
CA GLY A 15 -3.62 18.99 -4.16
C GLY A 15 -3.88 17.58 -4.70
N SER A 16 -3.10 16.58 -4.28
CA SER A 16 -3.40 15.17 -4.57
C SER A 16 -4.69 14.72 -3.88
N LYS A 17 -5.22 13.58 -4.33
CA LYS A 17 -6.35 12.92 -3.68
C LYS A 17 -6.06 12.68 -2.20
N SER A 18 -7.10 12.74 -1.38
CA SER A 18 -6.98 12.38 0.03
C SER A 18 -6.57 10.92 0.19
N GLU A 19 -5.87 10.59 1.28
CA GLU A 19 -5.46 9.22 1.59
C GLU A 19 -6.64 8.24 1.55
N LYS A 20 -7.78 8.62 2.17
CA LYS A 20 -9.01 7.81 2.16
C LYS A 20 -9.50 7.52 0.74
N GLN A 21 -9.58 8.55 -0.10
CA GLN A 21 -10.05 8.40 -1.48
C GLN A 21 -9.15 7.46 -2.27
N VAL A 22 -7.82 7.59 -2.14
CA VAL A 22 -6.88 6.70 -2.82
C VAL A 22 -7.05 5.26 -2.35
N PHE A 23 -7.26 5.03 -1.05
CA PHE A 23 -7.48 3.70 -0.51
C PHE A 23 -8.78 3.04 -0.98
N GLU A 24 -9.86 3.80 -1.08
CA GLU A 24 -11.14 3.33 -1.62
C GLU A 24 -11.01 2.97 -3.11
N GLU A 25 -10.44 3.87 -3.91
CA GLU A 25 -10.18 3.63 -5.34
C GLU A 25 -9.25 2.44 -5.57
N PHE A 26 -8.21 2.30 -4.74
CA PHE A 26 -7.29 1.17 -4.85
C PHE A 26 -7.97 -0.14 -4.48
N ARG A 27 -8.87 -0.15 -3.49
CA ARG A 27 -9.70 -1.32 -3.17
C ARG A 27 -10.60 -1.72 -4.32
N GLU A 28 -11.27 -0.75 -4.91
CA GLU A 28 -12.11 -0.98 -6.08
C GLU A 28 -11.29 -1.54 -7.24
N PHE A 29 -10.08 -1.02 -7.44
CA PHE A 29 -9.17 -1.47 -8.49
C PHE A 29 -8.77 -2.94 -8.36
N TYR A 30 -8.38 -3.42 -7.17
CA TYR A 30 -7.96 -4.81 -7.02
C TYR A 30 -9.13 -5.79 -6.79
N GLY A 31 -10.30 -5.33 -6.33
CA GLY A 31 -11.50 -6.15 -6.17
C GLY A 31 -11.24 -7.47 -5.41
N ASP A 32 -11.58 -8.59 -6.04
CA ASP A 32 -11.38 -9.94 -5.49
C ASP A 32 -10.06 -10.62 -5.95
N ALA A 33 -9.14 -9.87 -6.58
CA ALA A 33 -7.91 -10.42 -7.11
C ALA A 33 -6.98 -10.95 -6.00
N ILE A 34 -6.08 -11.86 -6.39
CA ILE A 34 -4.93 -12.24 -5.55
C ILE A 34 -3.89 -11.13 -5.65
N LEU A 35 -3.45 -10.62 -4.51
CA LEU A 35 -2.43 -9.57 -4.45
C LEU A 35 -1.05 -10.20 -4.50
N VAL A 36 -0.27 -9.87 -5.53
CA VAL A 36 1.08 -10.43 -5.73
C VAL A 36 2.07 -9.28 -5.82
N GLY A 37 3.16 -9.35 -5.06
CA GLY A 37 4.21 -8.34 -5.10
C GLY A 37 5.54 -8.84 -4.56
N HIS A 38 6.59 -8.04 -4.68
CA HIS A 38 7.91 -8.37 -4.15
C HIS A 38 8.13 -7.65 -2.84
N ASN A 39 8.34 -8.39 -1.75
CA ASN A 39 8.36 -7.86 -0.39
C ASN A 39 7.02 -7.22 0.03
N VAL A 40 5.91 -7.66 -0.57
CA VAL A 40 4.57 -7.04 -0.39
C VAL A 40 4.08 -7.13 1.05
N THR A 41 4.64 -8.04 1.86
CA THR A 41 4.35 -8.09 3.30
C THR A 41 4.63 -6.75 3.99
N PHE A 42 5.65 -6.02 3.54
CA PHE A 42 5.95 -4.67 4.03
C PHE A 42 4.84 -3.67 3.66
N ASP A 43 4.45 -3.62 2.38
CA ASP A 43 3.40 -2.73 1.87
C ASP A 43 2.04 -3.00 2.54
N MET A 44 1.71 -4.27 2.77
CA MET A 44 0.48 -4.66 3.46
C MET A 44 0.38 -4.09 4.87
N GLY A 45 1.50 -3.88 5.56
CA GLY A 45 1.51 -3.19 6.86
C GLY A 45 0.97 -1.76 6.76
N PHE A 46 1.44 -0.98 5.77
CA PHE A 46 0.95 0.38 5.54
C PHE A 46 -0.53 0.40 5.14
N MET A 47 -0.94 -0.55 4.30
CA MET A 47 -2.32 -0.66 3.84
C MET A 47 -3.28 -0.96 4.99
N GLN A 48 -2.94 -1.92 5.86
CA GLN A 48 -3.81 -2.29 6.99
C GLN A 48 -3.94 -1.15 8.00
N GLU A 49 -2.84 -0.48 8.33
CA GLU A 49 -2.87 0.70 9.22
C GLU A 49 -3.67 1.85 8.59
N GLY A 50 -3.48 2.10 7.30
CA GLY A 50 -4.23 3.10 6.55
C GLY A 50 -5.74 2.81 6.52
N TYR A 51 -6.11 1.57 6.24
CA TYR A 51 -7.50 1.14 6.22
C TYR A 51 -8.15 1.21 7.60
N ALA A 52 -7.41 0.87 8.66
CA ALA A 52 -7.88 1.01 10.04
C ALA A 52 -8.16 2.48 10.39
N ARG A 53 -7.26 3.41 10.05
CA ARG A 53 -7.45 4.86 10.28
C ARG A 53 -8.73 5.40 9.62
N HIS A 54 -9.09 4.88 8.46
CA HIS A 54 -10.25 5.34 7.69
C HIS A 54 -11.50 4.47 7.86
N GLY A 55 -11.47 3.47 8.74
CA GLY A 55 -12.62 2.59 9.01
C GLY A 55 -13.02 1.71 7.82
N LEU A 56 -12.08 1.39 6.92
CA LEU A 56 -12.34 0.63 5.71
C LEU A 56 -12.38 -0.89 5.97
N GLY A 57 -12.02 -1.37 7.15
CA GLY A 57 -11.91 -2.81 7.44
C GLY A 57 -10.70 -3.47 6.77
N PRO A 58 -10.36 -4.70 7.16
CA PRO A 58 -9.11 -5.35 6.73
C PRO A 58 -9.16 -5.79 5.27
N ILE A 59 -7.99 -5.88 4.63
CA ILE A 59 -7.83 -6.59 3.36
C ILE A 59 -7.97 -8.10 3.61
N SER A 60 -8.93 -8.74 2.95
CA SER A 60 -9.18 -10.19 3.05
C SER A 60 -8.67 -10.99 1.86
N ASN A 61 -8.17 -10.31 0.82
CA ASN A 61 -7.62 -10.94 -0.38
C ASN A 61 -6.42 -11.83 -0.04
N PRO A 62 -6.24 -12.97 -0.73
CA PRO A 62 -5.01 -13.73 -0.64
C PRO A 62 -3.83 -12.89 -1.10
N VAL A 63 -2.70 -12.96 -0.37
CA VAL A 63 -1.47 -12.22 -0.68
C VAL A 63 -0.32 -13.20 -0.93
N ILE A 64 0.42 -13.00 -2.01
CA ILE A 64 1.62 -13.76 -2.35
C ILE A 64 2.83 -12.83 -2.35
N ASP A 65 3.79 -13.11 -1.45
CA ASP A 65 5.07 -12.41 -1.40
C ASP A 65 6.13 -13.16 -2.20
N THR A 66 6.52 -12.56 -3.32
CA THR A 66 7.54 -13.14 -4.21
C THR A 66 8.96 -13.03 -3.65
N LEU A 67 9.24 -12.21 -2.64
CA LEU A 67 10.54 -12.21 -1.97
C LEU A 67 10.75 -13.53 -1.21
N ILE A 68 9.71 -14.03 -0.56
CA ILE A 68 9.75 -15.33 0.13
C ILE A 68 9.95 -16.45 -0.89
N LEU A 69 9.23 -16.39 -2.01
CA LEU A 69 9.38 -17.35 -3.11
C LEU A 69 10.80 -17.33 -3.69
N ALA A 70 11.37 -16.16 -3.93
CA ALA A 70 12.72 -15.99 -4.48
C ALA A 70 13.83 -16.44 -3.52
N ARG A 71 13.57 -16.44 -2.20
CA ARG A 71 14.51 -16.99 -1.20
C ARG A 71 14.43 -18.51 -1.07
N PHE A 72 13.30 -19.09 -1.45
CA PHE A 72 13.05 -20.52 -1.33
C PHE A 72 13.58 -21.30 -2.55
N LEU A 73 13.48 -20.73 -3.74
CA LEU A 73 13.99 -21.29 -5.01
C LEU A 73 15.48 -20.97 -5.22
#